data_AF-A0AAW8XFU1-F1
#
_entry.id   AF-A0AAW8XFU1-F1
#
_cell.length_a   1.000
_cell.length_b   1.000
_cell.length_c   1.000
_cell.angle_alpha   90.00
_cell.angle_beta   90.00
_cell.angle_gamma   90.00
#
_symmetry.space_group_name_H-M   'P 1'
#
loop_
_entity.id
_entity.type
_entity.pdbx_description
1 polymer ?
#
loop_
_entity_poly.entity_id
_entity_poly.type
_entity_poly.pdbx_seq_one_letter_code
_entity_poly.pdbx_strand_id
1 'polypeptide(L)'
;MIIRAIEKPFDIILEARNMLFKRIKTLLLFFGLNMVCLSLSFTNKPHLYFWFLVVGCYLVYEWQKKQKDFQSAKSLKFDSVSELEKDLNMKVTNDEWDTIKKLNENLKMFFNVENVSIIFLLVSYLIVGMRVTLSLIDNHGVLK
;
A
#
# COMPACT_ATOMS: atom_id res chain seq x y z
N MET A 1 -34.37 -1.62 -19.79
CA MET A 1 -33.79 -0.39 -19.20
C MET A 1 -33.02 -0.67 -17.91
N ILE A 2 -33.45 -1.63 -17.08
CA ILE A 2 -32.78 -2.08 -15.84
C ILE A 2 -31.38 -2.68 -16.09
N ILE A 3 -31.21 -3.50 -17.14
CA ILE A 3 -29.91 -4.13 -17.46
C ILE A 3 -28.80 -3.08 -17.70
N ARG A 4 -29.10 -1.95 -18.34
CA ARG A 4 -28.14 -0.85 -18.56
C ARG A 4 -27.79 -0.09 -17.28
N ALA A 5 -28.64 -0.15 -16.25
CA ALA A 5 -28.35 0.45 -14.95
C ALA A 5 -27.42 -0.42 -14.09
N ILE A 6 -27.41 -1.74 -14.33
CA ILE A 6 -26.58 -2.74 -13.64
C ILE A 6 -25.19 -2.90 -14.30
N GLU A 7 -25.11 -2.69 -15.61
CA GLU A 7 -23.84 -2.74 -16.37
C GLU A 7 -22.85 -1.65 -15.92
N LYS A 8 -23.35 -0.45 -15.62
CA LYS A 8 -22.55 0.69 -15.12
C LYS A 8 -21.79 0.43 -13.80
N PRO A 9 -22.43 -0.05 -12.72
CA PRO A 9 -21.72 -0.37 -11.48
C PRO A 9 -20.75 -1.55 -11.66
N PHE A 10 -21.09 -2.54 -12.49
CA PHE A 10 -20.17 -3.65 -12.80
C PHE A 10 -18.89 -3.20 -13.47
N ASP A 11 -18.98 -2.29 -14.44
CA ASP A 11 -17.80 -1.70 -15.08
C ASP A 11 -16.93 -0.95 -14.06
N ILE A 12 -17.53 -0.18 -13.16
CA ILE A 12 -16.81 0.54 -12.09
C ILE A 12 -16.08 -0.44 -11.15
N ILE A 13 -16.71 -1.59 -10.85
CA ILE A 13 -16.14 -2.63 -10.00
C ILE A 13 -15.00 -3.37 -10.70
N LEU A 14 -15.18 -3.73 -11.97
CA LEU A 14 -14.16 -4.38 -12.78
C LEU A 14 -12.94 -3.46 -12.95
N GLU A 15 -13.18 -2.17 -13.18
CA GLU A 15 -12.15 -1.13 -13.21
C GLU A 15 -11.41 -1.04 -11.87
N ALA A 16 -12.14 -1.03 -10.75
CA ALA A 16 -11.57 -1.00 -9.41
C ALA A 16 -10.72 -2.24 -9.08
N ARG A 17 -11.07 -3.42 -9.61
CA ARG A 17 -10.31 -4.68 -9.50
C ARG A 17 -9.04 -4.63 -10.34
N ASN A 18 -9.13 -4.13 -11.56
CA ASN A 18 -7.98 -4.01 -12.45
C ASN A 18 -6.95 -3.00 -11.90
N MET A 19 -7.42 -1.86 -11.37
CA MET A 19 -6.59 -0.92 -10.62
C MET A 19 -5.92 -1.56 -9.39
N LEU A 20 -6.66 -2.39 -8.66
CA LEU A 20 -6.15 -3.15 -7.51
C LEU A 20 -5.00 -4.08 -7.92
N PHE A 21 -5.17 -4.83 -9.01
CA PHE A 21 -4.16 -5.76 -9.50
C PHE A 21 -2.89 -5.03 -9.95
N LYS A 22 -3.05 -3.89 -10.62
CA LYS A 22 -1.93 -3.00 -10.98
C LYS A 22 -1.21 -2.48 -9.73
N ARG A 23 -1.94 -2.13 -8.68
CA ARG A 23 -1.38 -1.71 -7.40
C ARG A 23 -0.65 -2.83 -6.68
N ILE A 24 -1.20 -4.04 -6.63
CA ILE A 24 -0.53 -5.25 -6.09
C ILE A 24 0.82 -5.45 -6.76
N LYS A 25 0.86 -5.40 -8.09
CA LYS A 25 2.10 -5.55 -8.85
C LYS A 25 3.11 -4.46 -8.50
N THR A 26 2.64 -3.22 -8.38
CA THR A 26 3.50 -2.08 -8.00
C THR A 26 4.01 -2.21 -6.57
N LEU A 27 3.16 -2.67 -5.65
CA LEU A 27 3.51 -2.92 -4.25
C LEU A 27 4.55 -4.04 -4.13
N LEU A 28 4.40 -5.14 -4.86
CA LEU A 28 5.39 -6.22 -4.91
C LEU A 28 6.74 -5.71 -5.41
N LEU A 29 6.73 -4.90 -6.46
CA LEU A 29 7.94 -4.30 -7.02
C LEU A 29 8.59 -3.33 -6.01
N PHE A 30 7.78 -2.50 -5.36
CA PHE A 30 8.20 -1.57 -4.33
C PHE A 30 8.81 -2.29 -3.12
N PHE A 31 8.15 -3.33 -2.64
CA PHE A 31 8.60 -4.17 -1.54
C PHE A 31 9.93 -4.84 -1.90
N GLY A 32 10.05 -5.41 -3.10
CA GLY A 32 11.29 -5.99 -3.60
C GLY A 32 12.46 -5.00 -3.61
N LEU A 33 12.25 -3.78 -4.13
CA LEU A 33 13.27 -2.72 -4.14
C LEU A 33 13.70 -2.32 -2.72
N ASN A 34 12.74 -2.22 -1.78
CA ASN A 34 13.05 -1.92 -0.38
C ASN A 34 13.83 -3.05 0.29
N MET A 35 13.50 -4.31 0.02
CA MET A 35 14.25 -5.45 0.54
C MET A 35 15.69 -5.46 0.03
N VAL A 36 15.91 -5.06 -1.23
CA VAL A 36 17.27 -4.88 -1.78
C VAL A 36 18.00 -3.74 -1.07
N CYS A 37 17.38 -2.57 -0.91
CA CYS A 37 17.98 -1.43 -0.19
C CYS A 37 18.32 -1.80 1.26
N LEU A 38 17.41 -2.49 1.95
CA LEU A 38 17.60 -2.94 3.31
C LEU A 38 18.75 -3.96 3.40
N SER A 39 18.80 -4.93 2.49
CA SER A 39 19.88 -5.94 2.44
C SER A 39 21.24 -5.30 2.19
N LEU A 40 21.32 -4.35 1.25
CA LEU A 40 22.54 -3.63 0.94
C LEU A 40 22.98 -2.72 2.11
N SER A 41 22.04 -2.26 2.93
CA SER A 41 22.32 -1.49 4.13
C SER A 41 23.00 -2.30 5.24
N PHE A 42 23.00 -3.64 5.17
CA PHE A 42 23.76 -4.52 6.06
C PHE A 42 25.19 -4.80 5.60
N THR A 43 25.60 -4.28 4.45
CA THR A 43 26.97 -4.48 3.92
C THR A 43 27.99 -3.64 4.70
N ASN A 44 29.21 -4.15 4.91
CA ASN A 44 30.30 -3.49 5.68
C ASN A 44 30.90 -2.20 5.06
N LYS A 45 30.24 -1.56 4.09
CA LYS A 45 30.73 -0.34 3.44
C LYS A 45 29.95 0.88 3.95
N PRO A 46 30.59 1.79 4.73
CA PRO A 46 29.85 2.76 5.50
C PRO A 46 29.11 3.83 4.69
N HIS A 47 29.71 4.25 3.58
CA HIS A 47 29.05 5.17 2.66
C HIS A 47 27.81 4.54 2.01
N LEU A 48 27.88 3.26 1.63
CA LEU A 48 26.78 2.60 0.92
C LEU A 48 25.54 2.43 1.80
N TYR A 49 25.70 2.02 3.07
CA TYR A 49 24.53 1.89 3.96
C TYR A 49 23.78 3.21 4.09
N PHE A 50 24.49 4.36 4.12
CA PHE A 50 23.87 5.66 4.34
C PHE A 50 23.03 6.06 3.12
N TRP A 51 23.60 5.88 1.93
CA TRP A 51 22.87 6.10 0.68
C TRP A 51 21.64 5.19 0.57
N PHE A 52 21.76 3.90 0.86
CA PHE A 52 20.63 2.96 0.77
C PHE A 52 19.57 3.20 1.85
N LEU A 53 19.95 3.67 3.05
CA LEU A 53 19.02 4.11 4.09
C LEU A 53 18.20 5.32 3.60
N VAL A 54 18.86 6.34 3.04
CA VAL A 54 18.19 7.54 2.53
C VAL A 54 17.25 7.20 1.37
N VAL A 55 17.72 6.42 0.39
CA VAL A 55 16.92 5.98 -0.76
C VAL A 55 15.74 5.13 -0.31
N GLY A 56 15.96 4.20 0.62
CA GLY A 56 14.93 3.35 1.19
C GLY A 56 13.83 4.14 1.90
N CYS A 57 14.20 5.08 2.77
CA CYS A 57 13.26 5.98 3.44
C CYS A 57 12.49 6.86 2.44
N TYR A 58 13.16 7.38 1.41
CA TYR A 58 12.51 8.17 0.35
C TYR A 58 11.45 7.37 -0.40
N LEU A 59 11.77 6.13 -0.77
CA LEU A 59 10.84 5.21 -1.41
C LEU A 59 9.60 4.98 -0.54
N VAL A 60 9.78 4.69 0.76
CA VAL A 60 8.67 4.49 1.72
C VAL A 60 7.78 5.73 1.80
N TYR A 61 8.38 6.91 1.84
CA TYR A 61 7.64 8.18 1.86
C TYR A 61 6.80 8.39 0.59
N GLU A 62 7.39 8.22 -0.60
CA GLU A 62 6.66 8.33 -1.86
C GLU A 62 5.49 7.35 -1.95
N TRP A 63 5.70 6.12 -1.48
CA TRP A 63 4.67 5.11 -1.48
C TRP A 63 3.52 5.45 -0.53
N GLN A 64 3.83 5.92 0.68
CA GLN A 64 2.82 6.35 1.65
C GLN A 64 1.98 7.51 1.12
N LYS A 65 2.58 8.45 0.38
CA LYS A 65 1.85 9.54 -0.27
C LYS A 65 0.87 9.00 -1.32
N LYS A 66 1.33 8.13 -2.22
CA LYS A 66 0.47 7.49 -3.24
C LYS A 66 -0.64 6.65 -2.60
N GLN A 67 -0.36 5.97 -1.49
CA GLN A 67 -1.36 5.18 -0.77
C GLN A 67 -2.54 6.04 -0.29
N LYS A 68 -2.27 7.22 0.28
CA LYS A 68 -3.31 8.15 0.75
C LYS A 68 -4.23 8.60 -0.39
N ASP A 69 -3.65 8.93 -1.53
CA ASP A 69 -4.40 9.35 -2.72
C ASP A 69 -5.30 8.21 -3.22
N PHE A 70 -4.78 6.98 -3.27
CA PHE A 70 -5.58 5.83 -3.65
C PHE A 70 -6.67 5.46 -2.64
N GLN A 71 -6.43 5.66 -1.35
CA GLN A 71 -7.43 5.39 -0.31
C GLN A 71 -8.60 6.38 -0.42
N SER A 72 -8.31 7.67 -0.63
CA SER A 72 -9.32 8.71 -0.82
C SER A 72 -10.14 8.53 -2.10
N ALA A 73 -9.49 8.29 -3.24
CA ALA A 73 -10.21 8.07 -4.50
C ALA A 73 -11.08 6.81 -4.48
N LYS A 74 -10.68 5.80 -3.71
CA LYS A 74 -11.41 4.53 -3.62
C LYS A 74 -12.54 4.56 -2.60
N SER A 75 -12.36 5.22 -1.45
CA SER A 75 -13.46 5.43 -0.50
C SER A 75 -14.61 6.17 -1.16
N LEU A 76 -14.31 7.25 -1.92
CA LEU A 76 -15.32 8.00 -2.67
C LEU A 76 -16.10 7.13 -3.66
N LYS A 77 -15.41 6.30 -4.45
CA LYS A 77 -16.09 5.37 -5.38
C LYS A 77 -16.96 4.35 -4.65
N PHE A 78 -16.54 3.86 -3.48
CA PHE A 78 -17.33 2.90 -2.69
C PHE A 78 -18.50 3.55 -1.97
N ASP A 79 -18.34 4.75 -1.45
CA ASP A 79 -19.40 5.53 -0.82
C ASP A 79 -20.52 5.80 -1.83
N SER A 80 -20.18 6.16 -3.07
CA SER A 80 -21.17 6.31 -4.14
C SER A 80 -21.90 5.01 -4.48
N VAL A 81 -21.23 3.85 -4.40
CA VAL A 81 -21.87 2.53 -4.62
C VAL A 81 -22.83 2.18 -3.47
N SER A 82 -22.50 2.53 -2.22
CA SER A 82 -23.40 2.31 -1.07
C SER A 82 -24.57 3.31 -1.03
N GLU A 83 -24.38 4.52 -1.55
CA GLU A 83 -25.46 5.47 -1.74
C GLU A 83 -26.42 4.96 -2.83
N LEU A 84 -25.88 4.39 -3.92
CA LEU A 84 -26.65 3.71 -4.97
C LEU A 84 -27.40 2.47 -4.44
N GLU A 85 -26.81 1.73 -3.49
CA GLU A 85 -27.42 0.59 -2.77
C GLU A 85 -28.68 1.02 -2.01
N LYS A 86 -28.62 2.16 -1.30
CA LYS A 86 -29.77 2.72 -0.58
C LYS A 86 -30.86 3.20 -1.53
N ASP A 87 -30.47 3.81 -2.64
CA ASP A 87 -31.39 4.45 -3.57
C ASP A 87 -32.15 3.44 -4.44
N LEU A 88 -31.51 2.33 -4.82
CA LEU A 88 -32.15 1.36 -5.70
C LEU A 88 -33.19 0.45 -5.03
N ASN A 89 -33.16 0.25 -3.70
CA ASN A 89 -34.03 -0.71 -2.96
C ASN A 89 -34.30 -2.02 -3.75
N MET A 90 -33.33 -2.47 -4.54
CA MET A 90 -33.55 -3.50 -5.54
C MET A 90 -33.18 -4.85 -4.96
N LYS A 91 -34.03 -5.82 -5.25
CA LYS A 91 -33.76 -7.25 -5.18
C LYS A 91 -32.74 -7.61 -6.27
N VAL A 92 -31.54 -7.03 -6.22
CA VAL A 92 -30.39 -7.41 -7.06
C VAL A 92 -30.18 -8.91 -6.83
N THR A 93 -30.01 -9.67 -7.91
CA THR A 93 -29.87 -11.12 -7.82
C THR A 93 -28.71 -11.49 -6.89
N ASN A 94 -28.94 -12.46 -6.02
CA ASN A 94 -28.16 -12.73 -4.81
C ASN A 94 -26.66 -12.96 -5.08
N ASP A 95 -26.36 -13.44 -6.28
CA ASP A 95 -25.06 -13.75 -6.86
C ASP A 95 -24.22 -12.51 -7.23
N GLU A 96 -24.84 -11.45 -7.78
CA GLU A 96 -24.14 -10.21 -8.09
C GLU A 96 -23.79 -9.45 -6.80
N TRP A 97 -24.71 -9.45 -5.84
CA TRP A 97 -24.51 -8.81 -4.54
C TRP A 97 -23.41 -9.49 -3.71
N ASP A 98 -23.37 -10.83 -3.68
CA ASP A 98 -22.31 -11.58 -3.00
C ASP A 98 -20.92 -11.28 -3.58
N THR A 99 -20.85 -11.11 -4.91
CA THR A 99 -19.62 -10.74 -5.60
C THR A 99 -19.11 -9.36 -5.18
N ILE A 100 -20.00 -8.36 -5.05
CA ILE A 100 -19.66 -7.00 -4.60
C ILE A 100 -19.16 -7.01 -3.16
N LYS A 101 -19.89 -7.70 -2.27
CA LYS A 101 -19.53 -7.80 -0.85
C LYS A 101 -18.16 -8.44 -0.66
N LYS A 102 -17.89 -9.55 -1.34
CA LYS A 102 -16.61 -10.24 -1.32
C LYS A 102 -15.46 -9.38 -1.86
N LEU A 103 -15.72 -8.54 -2.85
CA LEU A 103 -14.76 -7.58 -3.38
C LEU A 103 -14.41 -6.49 -2.35
N ASN A 104 -15.40 -5.94 -1.65
CA ASN A 104 -15.19 -4.94 -0.60
C ASN A 104 -14.37 -5.52 0.57
N GLU A 105 -14.69 -6.74 1.01
CA GLU A 105 -13.92 -7.43 2.05
C GLU A 105 -12.46 -7.68 1.64
N ASN A 106 -12.24 -8.19 0.43
CA ASN A 106 -10.90 -8.40 -0.12
C ASN A 106 -10.10 -7.09 -0.19
N LEU A 107 -10.76 -5.99 -0.54
CA LEU A 107 -10.16 -4.67 -0.57
C LEU A 107 -9.72 -4.17 0.80
N LYS A 108 -10.60 -4.29 1.79
CA LYS A 108 -10.32 -3.90 3.17
C LYS A 108 -9.13 -4.68 3.73
N MET A 109 -9.09 -5.99 3.49
CA MET A 109 -7.95 -6.83 3.85
C MET A 109 -6.66 -6.36 3.16
N PHE A 110 -6.73 -6.01 1.87
CA PHE A 110 -5.57 -5.57 1.11
C PHE A 110 -4.94 -4.29 1.66
N PHE A 111 -5.76 -3.28 1.98
CA PHE A 111 -5.28 -2.05 2.61
C PHE A 111 -4.60 -2.30 3.96
N ASN A 112 -5.13 -3.23 4.75
CA ASN A 112 -4.54 -3.58 6.03
C ASN A 112 -3.14 -4.22 5.84
N VAL A 113 -3.01 -5.16 4.90
CA VAL A 113 -1.74 -5.82 4.56
C VAL A 113 -0.69 -4.81 4.07
N GLU A 114 -1.10 -3.87 3.21
CA GLU A 114 -0.23 -2.81 2.72
C GLU A 114 0.25 -1.90 3.87
N ASN A 115 -0.65 -1.49 4.77
CA ASN A 115 -0.30 -0.67 5.92
C ASN A 115 0.70 -1.38 6.85
N VAL A 116 0.49 -2.66 7.14
CA VAL A 116 1.42 -3.49 7.93
C VAL A 116 2.80 -3.56 7.25
N SER A 117 2.82 -3.70 5.92
CA SER A 117 4.06 -3.76 5.15
C SER A 117 4.86 -2.45 5.21
N ILE A 118 4.19 -1.30 5.16
CA ILE A 118 4.82 0.02 5.30
C ILE A 118 5.41 0.19 6.71
N ILE A 119 4.66 -0.18 7.75
CA ILE A 119 5.12 -0.13 9.15
C ILE A 119 6.37 -1.01 9.32
N PHE A 120 6.35 -2.23 8.78
CA PHE A 120 7.49 -3.14 8.82
C PHE A 120 8.76 -2.53 8.20
N LEU A 121 8.65 -1.91 7.03
CA LEU A 121 9.77 -1.24 6.36
C LEU A 121 10.29 -0.05 7.18
N LEU A 122 9.41 0.79 7.72
CA LEU A 122 9.80 1.93 8.58
C LEU A 122 10.59 1.49 9.80
N VAL A 123 10.12 0.47 10.52
CA VAL A 123 10.81 -0.08 11.70
C VAL A 123 12.17 -0.64 11.31
N SER A 124 12.25 -1.34 10.17
CA SER A 124 13.52 -1.89 9.67
C SER A 124 14.55 -0.80 9.39
N TYR A 125 14.15 0.29 8.72
CA TYR A 125 15.04 1.42 8.46
C TYR A 125 15.43 2.18 9.74
N LEU A 126 14.54 2.27 10.73
CA LEU A 126 14.86 2.88 12.02
C LEU A 126 15.95 2.08 12.76
N ILE A 127 15.87 0.75 12.75
CA ILE A 127 16.92 -0.12 13.32
C ILE A 127 18.26 0.10 12.61
N VAL A 128 18.25 0.18 11.28
CA VAL A 128 19.47 0.47 10.50
C VAL A 128 20.01 1.85 10.87
N GLY A 129 19.18 2.89 10.93
CA GLY A 129 19.59 4.25 11.31
C GLY A 129 20.20 4.34 12.71
N MET A 130 19.69 3.57 13.67
CA MET A 130 20.29 3.47 15.01
C MET A 130 21.69 2.85 14.96
N ARG A 131 21.91 1.79 14.16
CA ARG A 131 23.25 1.19 13.97
C ARG A 131 24.23 2.19 13.36
N VAL A 132 23.78 2.97 12.37
CA VAL A 132 24.59 4.04 11.76
C VAL A 132 25.00 5.06 12.81
N THR A 133 24.04 5.57 13.58
CA THR A 133 24.29 6.59 14.60
C THR A 133 25.28 6.10 15.65
N LEU A 134 25.12 4.88 16.15
CA LEU A 134 26.07 4.25 17.09
C LEU A 134 27.47 4.16 16.48
N SER A 135 27.60 3.71 15.23
CA SER A 135 28.91 3.58 14.57
C SER A 135 29.64 4.92 14.38
N LEU A 136 28.89 6.02 14.22
CA LEU A 136 29.46 7.35 14.12
C LEU A 136 29.92 7.88 15.49
N ILE A 137 29.13 7.64 16.54
CA ILE A 137 29.48 8.04 17.92
C ILE A 137 30.75 7.31 18.38
N ASP A 138 30.85 6.00 18.12
CA ASP A 138 32.03 5.19 18.46
C ASP A 138 33.29 5.67 17.73
N ASN A 139 33.17 5.97 16.42
CA ASN A 139 34.30 6.49 15.63
C ASN A 139 34.77 7.88 16.07
N HIS A 140 33.90 8.69 16.68
CA HIS A 140 34.26 10.00 17.22
C HIS A 140 34.80 9.96 18.65
N GLY A 141 34.92 8.77 19.27
CA GLY A 141 35.53 8.60 20.60
C GLY A 141 34.69 9.15 21.76
N VAL A 142 33.41 9.46 21.55
CA VAL A 142 32.53 10.07 22.57
C VAL A 142 32.11 9.06 23.65
N LEU A 143 32.19 7.76 23.36
CA LEU A 143 31.84 6.67 24.28
C LEU A 143 33.05 6.04 25.00
N LYS A 144 34.23 6.68 24.93
CA LYS A 144 35.46 6.18 25.58
C LYS A 144 35.76 6.91 26.88
#